data_AF-A0A392UTC3-F1
#
_entry.id   AF-A0A392UTC3-F1
#
_cell.length_a   1.000
_cell.length_b   1.000
_cell.length_c   1.000
_cell.angle_alpha   90.00
_cell.angle_beta   90.00
_cell.angle_gamma   90.00
#
_symmetry.space_group_name_H-M   'P 1'
#
loop_
_entity.id
_entity.type
_entity.pdbx_description
1 polymer ?
#
loop_
_entity_poly.entity_id
_entity_poly.type
_entity_poly.pdbx_seq_one_letter_code
_entity_poly.pdbx_strand_id
1 'polypeptide(L)' 'MDVIFGMNWLEFNRVHINCCKKTVLFPRPEQELSSKLMCCREVARSVKTQEDVFAMFASLRMEEKAEVDTL' A
#
# COMPACT_ATOMS: atom_id res chain seq x y z
N MET A 1 -6.02 2.05 15.50
CA MET A 1 -7.08 1.69 14.53
C MET A 1 -6.38 1.08 13.35
N ASP A 2 -6.60 -0.20 13.09
CA ASP A 2 -6.02 -0.87 11.92
C ASP A 2 -7.06 -0.88 10.79
N VAL A 3 -6.61 -0.57 9.57
CA VAL A 3 -7.46 -0.56 8.37
C VAL A 3 -7.09 -1.77 7.52
N ILE A 4 -8.09 -2.53 7.08
CA ILE A 4 -7.92 -3.67 6.18
C ILE A 4 -8.38 -3.27 4.79
N PHE A 5 -7.47 -3.35 3.81
CA PHE A 5 -7.80 -3.14 2.41
C PHE A 5 -8.31 -4.44 1.78
N GLY A 6 -9.58 -4.44 1.37
CA GLY A 6 -10.19 -5.57 0.67
C GLY A 6 -9.68 -5.72 -0.76
N MET A 7 -10.00 -6.87 -1.39
CA MET A 7 -9.56 -7.20 -2.77
C MET A 7 -9.95 -6.13 -3.79
N ASN A 8 -11.18 -5.59 -3.72
CA ASN A 8 -11.64 -4.55 -4.65
C ASN A 8 -10.73 -3.31 -4.65
N TRP A 9 -10.25 -2.91 -3.47
CA TRP A 9 -9.36 -1.76 -3.34
C TRP A 9 -7.97 -2.07 -3.90
N LEU A 10 -7.46 -3.28 -3.62
CA LEU A 10 -6.16 -3.73 -4.13
C LEU A 10 -6.15 -3.83 -5.66
N GLU A 11 -7.23 -4.36 -6.25
CA GLU A 11 -7.41 -4.45 -7.69
C GLU A 11 -7.52 -3.07 -8.33
N PHE A 12 -8.34 -2.18 -7.78
CA PHE A 12 -8.51 -0.82 -8.28
C PHE A 12 -7.19 -0.03 -8.29
N ASN A 13 -6.40 -0.14 -7.22
CA ASN A 13 -5.10 0.52 -7.11
C ASN A 13 -3.97 -0.28 -7.76
N ARG A 14 -4.29 -1.38 -8.46
CA ARG A 14 -3.37 -2.23 -9.22
C ARG A 14 -2.19 -2.72 -8.36
N VAL A 15 -2.42 -2.96 -7.07
CA VAL A 15 -1.38 -3.33 -6.10
C VAL A 15 -0.85 -4.73 -6.40
N HIS A 16 0.48 -4.89 -6.48
CA HIS A 16 1.12 -6.18 -6.72
C HIS A 16 1.60 -6.77 -5.40
N ILE A 17 1.05 -7.94 -5.03
CA ILE A 17 1.46 -8.68 -3.83
C ILE A 17 2.33 -9.87 -4.25
N ASN A 18 3.58 -9.87 -3.82
CA ASN A 18 4.48 -11.01 -4.00
C ASN A 18 4.62 -11.77 -2.67
N CYS A 19 3.90 -12.87 -2.55
CA CYS A 19 3.88 -13.74 -1.38
C CYS A 19 5.26 -14.37 -1.11
N CYS A 20 5.95 -14.87 -2.14
CA CYS A 20 7.26 -15.51 -2.01
C CYS A 20 8.32 -14.56 -1.43
N LYS A 21 8.32 -13.30 -1.88
CA LYS A 21 9.25 -12.27 -1.42
C LYS A 21 8.74 -11.49 -0.22
N LYS A 22 7.48 -11.71 0.20
CA LYS A 22 6.77 -10.94 1.23
C LYS A 22 6.79 -9.43 0.96
N THR A 23 6.60 -9.02 -0.29
CA THR A 23 6.61 -7.61 -0.71
C THR A 23 5.27 -7.16 -1.28
N VAL A 24 4.91 -5.91 -1.04
CA VAL A 24 3.79 -5.22 -1.68
C VAL A 24 4.35 -4.08 -2.52
N LEU A 25 3.98 -4.02 -3.80
CA LEU A 25 4.38 -2.96 -4.71
C LEU A 25 3.13 -2.20 -5.15
N PHE A 26 3.12 -0.90 -4.86
CA PHE A 26 2.14 0.04 -5.41
C PHE A 26 2.66 0.51 -6.76
N PRO A 27 1.98 0.24 -7.89
CA PRO A 27 2.44 0.71 -9.19
C PRO A 27 2.46 2.22 -9.23
N ARG A 28 3.27 2.77 -10.15
CA ARG A 28 3.28 4.21 -10.35
C ARG A 28 1.87 4.64 -10.78
N PRO A 29 1.36 5.73 -10.22
CA PRO A 29 0.07 6.28 -10.63
C PRO A 29 0.08 6.53 -12.14
N GLU A 30 -1.03 6.27 -12.82
CA GLU A 30 -1.19 6.75 -14.20
C GLU A 30 -0.97 8.26 -14.25
N GLN A 31 -0.54 8.77 -15.41
CA GLN A 31 -0.12 10.16 -15.54
C GLN A 31 -1.18 11.18 -15.08
N GLU A 32 -2.47 10.83 -15.17
CA GLU A 32 -3.55 11.65 -14.62
C GLU A 32 -3.55 11.71 -13.08
N LEU A 33 -3.27 10.60 -12.39
CA LEU A 33 -3.18 10.55 -10.94
C LEU A 33 -1.92 11.26 -10.43
N SER A 34 -0.85 11.32 -11.24
CA SER A 34 0.37 12.05 -10.88
C SER A 34 0.13 13.55 -10.62
N SER A 35 -0.91 14.13 -11.23
CA SER A 35 -1.31 15.53 -11.00
C SER A 35 -2.03 15.74 -9.65
N LYS A 36 -2.58 14.67 -9.06
CA LYS A 36 -3.31 14.68 -7.77
C LYS A 36 -2.46 14.21 -6.60
N LEU A 37 -1.23 13.77 -6.85
CA LEU A 37 -0.34 13.21 -5.84
C LEU A 37 0.80 14.17 -5.55
N MET A 38 1.10 14.35 -4.26
CA MET A 38 2.21 15.19 -3.82
C MET A 38 3.51 14.39 -3.78
N CYS A 39 4.61 15.01 -4.22
CA CYS A 39 5.93 14.46 -3.97
C CYS A 39 6.30 14.59 -2.48
N CYS A 40 7.30 13.84 -2.02
CA CYS A 40 7.74 13.86 -0.62
C CYS A 40 8.05 15.29 -0.11
N ARG A 41 8.54 16.17 -0.98
CA ARG A 41 8.83 17.57 -0.65
C ARG A 41 7.57 18.39 -0.42
N GLU A 42 6.53 18.16 -1.20
CA GLU A 42 5.23 18.84 -1.08
C GLU A 42 4.50 18.36 0.18
N VAL A 43 4.48 17.05 0.43
CA VAL A 43 3.95 16.48 1.69
C VAL A 43 4.65 17.10 2.90
N ALA A 44 5.98 17.16 2.89
CA ALA A 44 6.75 17.75 4.00
C ALA A 44 6.48 19.25 4.20
N ARG A 45 6.03 19.97 3.16
CA ARG A 45 5.64 21.38 3.26
C ARG A 45 4.24 21.51 3.86
N SER A 46 3.27 20.72 3.41
CA SER A 46 1.89 20.74 3.94
C SER A 46 1.81 20.35 5.41
N VAL A 47 2.60 19.36 5.85
CA VAL A 47 2.69 18.98 7.27
C VAL A 47 3.23 20.14 8.13
N LYS A 48 4.13 20.97 7.59
CA LYS A 48 4.67 22.13 8.31
C LYS A 48 3.67 23.28 8.45
N THR A 49 2.68 23.36 7.56
CA THR A 49 1.64 24.40 7.59
C THR A 49 0.45 24.04 8.48
N GLN A 50 0.61 23.07 9.41
CA GLN A 50 -0.43 22.60 10.34
C GLN A 50 -1.71 22.06 9.68
N GLU A 51 -1.61 21.56 8.45
CA GLU A 51 -2.71 20.76 7.88
C GLU A 51 -2.69 19.36 8.51
N ASP A 52 -3.86 18.86 8.91
CA ASP A 52 -3.99 17.51 9.46
C ASP A 52 -3.75 16.47 8.35
N VAL A 53 -2.55 15.88 8.35
CA VAL A 53 -2.19 14.80 7.42
C VAL A 53 -2.37 13.45 8.09
N PHE A 54 -3.23 12.61 7.53
CA PHE A 54 -3.37 11.21 7.94
C PHE A 54 -2.45 10.33 7.09
N ALA A 55 -1.50 9.65 7.72
CA ALA A 55 -0.64 8.67 7.07
C ALA A 55 -1.19 7.25 7.30
N MET A 56 -1.28 6.44 6.24
CA MET A 56 -1.69 5.04 6.33
C MET A 56 -0.50 4.13 5.99
N PHE A 57 -0.13 3.28 6.94
CA PHE A 57 0.93 2.30 6.77
C PHE A 57 0.31 0.93 6.57
N ALA A 58 0.79 0.17 5.58
CA ALA A 58 0.38 -1.20 5.35
C ALA A 58 1.57 -2.14 5.57
N SER A 59 1.35 -3.27 6.23
CA SER A 59 2.32 -4.36 6.35
C SER A 59 1.68 -5.66 5.87
N LEU A 60 2.42 -6.47 5.14
CA LEU A 60 1.97 -7.78 4.69
C LEU A 60 2.59 -8.86 5.57
N ARG A 61 1.74 -9.63 6.25
CA ARG A 61 2.15 -10.87 6.93
C ARG A 61 1.57 -12.05 6.15
N MET A 62 2.44 -12.92 5.67
CA MET A 62 2.05 -14.18 5.04
C MET A 62 2.21 -15.29 6.07
N GLU A 63 1.10 -15.96 6.40
CA GLU A 63 1.15 -17.21 7.15
C GLU A 63 1.49 -18.35 6.19
N GLU A 64 2.49 -19.15 6.56
CA GLU A 64 2.86 -20.36 5.84
C GLU A 64 1.89 -21.46 6.26
N LYS A 65 1.07 -21.96 5.32
CA LYS A 65 0.35 -23.21 5.57
C LYS A 65 1.39 -24.32 5.60
N ALA A 66 1.48 -25.02 6.73
CA ALA A 66 2.25 -26.26 6.83
C ALA A 66 1.89 -27.20 5.68
N GLU A 67 2.89 -27.82 5.08
CA GLU A 67 2.72 -28.85 4.06
C GLU A 67 1.73 -29.90 4.59
N VAL A 68 0.66 -30.16 3.83
CA VAL A 68 -0.16 -31.33 4.08
C VAL A 68 0.70 -32.51 3.70
N ASP A 69 1.23 -33.18 4.73
CA ASP A 69 1.98 -34.42 4.60
C ASP A 69 1.14 -35.39 3.76
N THR A 70 1.64 -35.73 2.57
CA THR A 70 0.99 -36.68 1.68
C THR A 70 1.38 -38.08 2.17
N LEU A 71 0.59 -38.59 3.11
CA LEU A 71 0.59 -40.01 3.48
C LEU A 71 -0.19 -40.85 2.46
#